data_AF-A0A1Q5J1V3-F1
#
_entry.id   AF-A0A1Q5J1V3-F1
#
_cell.length_a   1.000
_cell.length_b   1.000
_cell.length_c   1.000
_cell.angle_alpha   90.00
_cell.angle_beta   90.00
_cell.angle_gamma   90.00
#
_symmetry.space_group_name_H-M   'P 1'
#
loop_
_entity.id
_entity.type
_entity.pdbx_description
1 polymer ?
#
loop_
_entity_poly.entity_id
_entity_poly.type
_entity_poly.pdbx_seq_one_letter_code
_entity_poly.pdbx_strand_id
1 'polypeptide(L)'
;MTATAARAYRPALRPGVLLSPPLLRGPRTVHLVRHPVTGAAFEVGIKEHFLMARLDGTRNLDDLAPVYAERFGRRLGEEHWNRLLGLLGTRGLLVGAPDPAPPAPAPPRPHSFWRGTRPMVADAEATTARLHRTLRPLLHSAVQLPLLAAVFVLLGLLAWRSGALLDGTAELVGRPFALMGVALFLWASITLHELAHGIAAQHYGGHVAEIGLRWRFPAALLYCTVDNYLFLPGRRAKLVIAGAGAYLNMLLLLPFGVWWFLLSADAPERSPLAGVLVLGTIQALSNLVPLPPLDGYRMLGHAVGADHLAPETRTYLALRLRRAAGAEALAGYPVRARRIYTAYALGSAVLVLLLAAATITFVLHLLG
;
A
#
# COMPACT_ATOMS: atom_id res chain seq x y z
N MET A 1 -3.68 36.38 23.71
CA MET A 1 -4.88 36.87 23.00
C MET A 1 -6.00 37.04 24.01
N THR A 2 -6.72 38.16 23.99
CA THR A 2 -7.96 38.32 24.78
C THR A 2 -9.04 37.35 24.27
N ALA A 3 -10.00 36.94 25.12
CA ALA A 3 -11.03 35.96 24.77
C ALA A 3 -11.83 36.35 23.50
N THR A 4 -12.12 37.64 23.34
CA THR A 4 -12.80 38.21 22.16
C THR A 4 -11.98 38.08 20.88
N ALA A 5 -10.66 38.26 20.95
CA ALA A 5 -9.77 38.13 19.79
C ALA A 5 -9.62 36.66 19.35
N ALA A 6 -9.61 35.72 20.29
CA ALA A 6 -9.56 34.28 19.98
C ALA A 6 -10.85 33.78 19.31
N ARG A 7 -11.99 34.35 19.70
CA ARG A 7 -13.30 34.03 19.13
C ARG A 7 -13.50 34.60 17.73
N ALA A 8 -13.00 35.80 17.46
CA ALA A 8 -13.03 36.44 16.14
C ALA A 8 -11.97 35.87 15.17
N TYR A 9 -10.97 35.13 15.67
CA TYR A 9 -9.90 34.57 14.86
C TYR A 9 -10.46 33.56 13.83
N ARG A 10 -10.02 33.73 12.59
CA ARG A 10 -10.37 32.87 11.44
C ARG A 10 -9.17 32.02 11.06
N PRO A 11 -8.97 30.85 11.70
CA PRO A 11 -7.84 29.99 11.44
C PRO A 11 -7.89 29.39 10.03
N ALA A 12 -6.72 29.30 9.41
CA ALA A 12 -6.50 28.54 8.19
C ALA A 12 -5.46 27.44 8.44
N LEU A 13 -5.72 26.23 7.92
CA LEU A 13 -4.67 25.23 7.81
C LEU A 13 -3.58 25.72 6.86
N ARG A 14 -2.33 25.37 7.17
CA ARG A 14 -1.18 25.64 6.31
C ARG A 14 -1.41 24.99 4.93
N PRO A 15 -1.09 25.69 3.82
CA PRO A 15 -1.14 25.10 2.48
C PRO A 15 -0.32 23.80 2.40
N GLY A 16 -0.90 22.77 1.77
CA GLY A 16 -0.27 21.46 1.61
C GLY A 16 -0.48 20.49 2.77
N VAL A 17 -1.16 20.87 3.86
CA VAL A 17 -1.60 19.90 4.87
C VAL A 17 -2.55 18.89 4.24
N LEU A 18 -2.24 17.59 4.38
CA LEU A 18 -3.06 16.52 3.85
C LEU A 18 -3.93 15.90 4.94
N LEU A 19 -5.22 15.73 4.66
CA LEU A 19 -6.18 15.06 5.53
C LEU A 19 -6.62 13.73 4.89
N SER A 20 -6.52 12.62 5.62
CA SER A 20 -6.92 11.32 5.09
C SER A 20 -8.43 11.11 5.18
N PRO A 21 -9.01 10.25 4.32
CA PRO A 21 -10.33 9.69 4.55
C PRO A 21 -10.38 8.90 5.89
N PRO A 22 -11.59 8.59 6.41
CA PRO A 22 -11.73 7.83 7.63
C PRO A 22 -11.14 6.43 7.49
N LEU A 23 -10.32 6.03 8.45
CA LEU A 23 -9.67 4.74 8.55
C LEU A 23 -10.11 4.03 9.82
N LEU A 24 -10.36 2.73 9.72
CA LEU A 24 -10.60 1.87 10.88
C LEU A 24 -9.26 1.49 11.52
N ARG A 25 -9.11 1.78 12.82
CA ARG A 25 -7.97 1.41 13.64
C ARG A 25 -8.45 0.88 15.00
N GLY A 26 -8.30 -0.42 15.21
CA GLY A 26 -8.88 -1.12 16.36
C GLY A 26 -10.38 -0.87 16.49
N PRO A 27 -10.88 -0.40 17.65
CA PRO A 27 -12.29 -0.09 17.83
C PRO A 27 -12.72 1.26 17.22
N ARG A 28 -11.78 2.11 16.77
CA ARG A 28 -12.05 3.52 16.46
C ARG A 28 -11.97 3.80 14.97
N THR A 29 -12.71 4.82 14.54
CA THR A 29 -12.49 5.46 13.24
C THR A 29 -11.66 6.71 13.45
N VAL A 30 -10.56 6.79 12.72
CA VAL A 30 -9.54 7.82 12.85
C VAL A 30 -9.26 8.45 11.50
N HIS A 31 -8.72 9.66 11.52
CA HIS A 31 -8.18 10.33 10.34
C HIS A 31 -6.70 10.59 10.58
N LEU A 32 -5.94 10.67 9.50
CA LEU A 32 -4.53 11.03 9.55
C LEU A 32 -4.37 12.44 9.00
N VAL A 33 -3.46 13.20 9.61
CA VAL A 33 -3.08 14.54 9.18
C VAL A 33 -1.59 14.54 8.90
N ARG A 34 -1.18 14.95 7.70
CA ARG A 34 0.22 15.07 7.34
C ARG A 34 0.66 16.53 7.32
N HIS A 35 1.78 16.80 7.98
CA HIS A 35 2.44 18.09 7.89
C HIS A 35 3.19 18.22 6.54
N PRO A 36 3.03 19.32 5.80
CA PRO A 36 3.59 19.47 4.44
C PRO A 36 5.12 19.47 4.40
N VAL A 37 5.77 20.15 5.35
CA VAL A 37 7.24 20.31 5.35
C VAL A 37 7.95 19.13 6.02
N THR A 38 7.59 18.81 7.27
CA THR A 38 8.25 17.73 8.03
C THR A 38 7.83 16.33 7.60
N GLY A 39 6.76 16.18 6.82
CA GLY A 39 6.21 14.89 6.44
C GLY A 39 5.55 14.10 7.58
N ALA A 40 5.57 14.61 8.82
CA ALA A 40 5.04 13.94 9.99
C ALA A 40 3.53 13.69 9.88
N ALA A 41 3.09 12.48 10.21
CA ALA A 41 1.68 12.10 10.20
C ALA A 41 1.15 11.93 11.64
N PHE A 42 -0.03 12.49 11.90
CA PHE A 42 -0.69 12.44 13.21
C PHE A 42 -2.07 11.81 13.09
N GLU A 43 -2.46 11.01 14.07
CA GLU A 43 -3.81 10.50 14.20
C GLU A 43 -4.72 11.53 14.88
N VAL A 44 -5.89 11.77 14.29
CA VAL A 44 -6.91 12.66 14.83
C VAL A 44 -8.27 11.97 14.81
N GLY A 45 -9.13 12.32 15.77
CA GLY A 45 -10.49 11.82 15.84
C GLY A 45 -11.41 12.46 14.80
N ILE A 46 -12.65 11.96 14.76
CA ILE A 46 -13.69 12.43 13.83
C ILE A 46 -14.03 13.91 14.08
N LYS A 47 -14.05 14.34 15.34
CA LYS A 47 -14.43 15.69 15.76
C LYS A 47 -13.34 16.70 15.41
N GLU A 48 -12.09 16.36 15.70
CA GLU A 48 -10.93 17.18 15.37
C GLU A 48 -10.80 17.30 13.85
N HIS A 49 -10.90 16.19 13.11
CA HIS A 49 -10.90 16.20 11.64
C HIS A 49 -12.03 17.07 11.07
N PHE A 50 -13.24 16.99 11.62
CA PHE A 50 -14.38 17.80 11.18
C PHE A 50 -14.10 19.29 11.25
N LEU A 51 -13.46 19.74 12.34
CA LEU A 51 -13.06 21.14 12.52
C LEU A 51 -11.91 21.50 11.58
N MET A 52 -10.84 20.68 11.55
CA MET A 52 -9.66 20.89 10.70
C MET A 52 -10.02 21.05 9.22
N ALA A 53 -10.91 20.20 8.70
CA ALA A 53 -11.37 20.25 7.31
C ALA A 53 -12.13 21.55 6.95
N ARG A 54 -12.48 22.39 7.93
CA ARG A 54 -13.20 23.65 7.76
C ARG A 54 -12.39 24.89 8.15
N LEU A 55 -11.13 24.73 8.55
CA LEU A 55 -10.21 25.84 8.84
C LEU A 55 -9.61 26.34 7.51
N ASP A 56 -10.41 27.12 6.79
CA ASP A 56 -10.07 27.70 5.49
C ASP A 56 -9.69 29.19 5.58
N GLY A 57 -9.59 29.76 6.78
CA GLY A 57 -9.33 31.18 7.00
C GLY A 57 -10.55 32.07 6.90
N THR A 58 -11.74 31.52 6.62
CA THR A 58 -12.97 32.30 6.47
C THR A 58 -13.89 32.18 7.69
N ARG A 59 -13.91 31.02 8.36
CA ARG A 59 -14.81 30.73 9.48
C ARG A 59 -14.14 30.92 10.84
N ASN A 60 -14.91 31.41 11.80
CA ASN A 60 -14.49 31.53 13.20
C ASN A 60 -15.28 30.54 14.11
N LEU A 61 -15.13 30.67 15.43
CA LEU A 61 -15.82 29.81 16.38
C LEU A 61 -17.35 29.96 16.30
N ASP A 62 -17.87 31.17 16.14
CA ASP A 62 -19.32 31.42 16.08
C ASP A 62 -19.95 30.80 14.84
N ASP A 63 -19.21 30.75 13.73
CA ASP A 63 -19.65 30.08 12.50
C ASP A 63 -19.65 28.55 12.64
N LEU A 64 -18.65 27.98 13.33
CA LEU A 64 -18.45 26.53 13.43
C LEU A 64 -19.19 25.88 14.59
N ALA A 65 -19.44 26.60 15.68
CA ALA A 65 -20.14 26.10 16.85
C ALA A 65 -21.55 25.54 16.54
N PRO A 66 -22.44 26.23 15.78
CA PRO A 66 -23.77 25.70 15.49
C PRO A 66 -23.69 24.44 14.61
N VAL A 67 -22.84 24.44 13.58
CA VAL A 67 -22.67 23.29 12.67
C VAL A 67 -22.07 22.09 13.41
N TYR A 68 -21.14 22.33 14.33
CA TYR A 68 -20.59 21.29 15.19
C TYR A 68 -21.65 20.71 16.15
N ALA A 69 -22.48 21.58 16.74
CA ALA A 69 -23.56 21.17 17.63
C ALA A 69 -24.63 20.34 16.91
N GLU A 70 -25.02 20.75 15.71
CA GLU A 70 -25.95 20.00 14.85
C GLU A 70 -25.38 18.62 14.51
N ARG A 71 -24.11 18.55 14.12
CA ARG A 71 -23.48 17.29 13.68
C ARG A 71 -23.24 16.29 14.81
N PHE A 72 -22.86 16.75 16.00
CA PHE A 72 -22.40 15.89 17.09
C PHE A 72 -23.29 15.92 18.34
N GLY A 73 -24.36 16.71 18.35
CA GLY A 73 -25.24 16.90 19.50
C GLY A 73 -24.53 17.48 20.73
N ARG A 74 -23.40 18.16 20.54
CA ARG A 74 -22.58 18.74 21.62
C ARG A 74 -22.10 20.13 21.26
N ARG A 75 -22.16 21.05 22.21
CA ARG A 75 -21.68 22.42 22.02
C ARG A 75 -20.14 22.44 21.91
N LEU A 76 -19.61 23.21 20.97
CA LEU A 76 -18.18 23.50 20.90
C LEU A 76 -17.85 24.64 21.86
N GLY A 77 -17.20 24.32 22.98
CA GLY A 77 -16.78 25.32 23.97
C GLY A 77 -15.51 26.05 23.54
N GLU A 78 -15.38 27.32 23.96
CA GLU A 78 -14.21 28.17 23.65
C GLU A 78 -12.90 27.55 24.12
N GLU A 79 -12.87 26.90 25.29
CA GLU A 79 -11.66 26.24 25.76
C GLU A 79 -11.20 25.10 24.85
N HIS A 80 -12.13 24.28 24.37
CA HIS A 80 -11.79 23.15 23.51
C HIS A 80 -11.31 23.64 22.15
N TRP A 81 -11.93 24.70 21.63
CA TRP A 81 -11.49 25.41 20.45
C TRP A 81 -10.06 25.96 20.60
N ASN A 82 -9.80 26.70 21.69
CA ASN A 82 -8.48 27.27 21.95
C ASN A 82 -7.40 26.20 22.16
N ARG A 83 -7.73 25.10 22.86
CA ARG A 83 -6.84 23.94 22.99
C ARG A 83 -6.51 23.32 21.64
N LEU A 84 -7.50 23.12 20.77
CA LEU A 84 -7.29 22.61 19.42
C LEU A 84 -6.36 23.54 18.61
N LEU A 85 -6.65 24.84 18.59
CA LEU A 85 -5.81 25.80 17.87
C LEU A 85 -4.39 25.88 18.41
N GLY A 86 -4.21 25.82 19.74
CA GLY A 86 -2.90 25.73 20.37
C GLY A 86 -2.14 24.48 19.96
N LEU A 87 -2.80 23.32 19.92
CA LEU A 87 -2.19 22.07 19.43
C LEU A 87 -1.82 22.13 17.94
N LEU A 88 -2.68 22.71 17.10
CA LEU A 88 -2.38 22.87 15.67
C LEU A 88 -1.25 23.87 15.43
N GLY A 89 -1.21 24.96 16.18
CA GLY A 89 -0.15 25.97 16.12
C GLY A 89 1.20 25.42 16.59
N THR A 90 1.26 24.73 17.73
CA THR A 90 2.50 24.09 18.21
C THR A 90 3.02 23.00 17.27
N ARG A 91 2.12 22.37 16.50
CA ARG A 91 2.46 21.39 15.46
C ARG A 91 2.79 22.01 14.10
N GLY A 92 2.77 23.35 13.98
CA GLY A 92 3.05 24.06 12.73
C GLY A 92 1.97 23.94 11.64
N LEU A 93 0.78 23.44 11.99
CA LEU A 93 -0.29 23.09 11.04
C LEU A 93 -1.18 24.28 10.64
N LEU A 94 -1.08 25.43 11.33
CA LEU A 94 -1.82 26.65 11.01
C LEU A 94 -0.96 27.64 10.20
N VAL A 95 -1.62 28.46 9.38
CA VAL A 95 -0.97 29.59 8.71
C VAL A 95 -0.42 30.58 9.76
N GLY A 96 0.83 31.00 9.58
CA GLY A 96 1.53 31.90 10.52
C GLY A 96 2.10 31.23 11.75
N ALA A 97 1.93 29.91 11.92
CA ALA A 97 2.67 29.16 12.92
C ALA A 97 4.16 29.10 12.53
N PRO A 98 5.10 29.10 13.48
CA PRO A 98 6.52 28.92 13.19
C PRO A 98 6.73 27.65 12.37
N ASP A 99 7.63 27.71 11.40
CA ASP A 99 8.03 26.50 10.70
C ASP A 99 8.67 25.55 11.71
N PRO A 100 8.16 24.32 11.87
CA PRO A 100 8.82 23.35 12.71
C PRO A 100 10.23 23.10 12.18
N ALA A 101 11.17 22.87 13.08
CA ALA A 101 12.53 22.49 12.70
C ALA A 101 12.48 21.34 11.69
N PRO A 102 13.34 21.34 10.65
CA PRO A 102 13.43 20.23 9.72
C PRO A 102 13.53 18.93 10.52
N PRO A 103 12.79 17.87 10.13
CA PRO A 103 12.88 16.61 10.84
C PRO A 103 14.35 16.20 10.89
N ALA A 104 14.82 15.81 12.08
CA ALA A 104 16.18 15.30 12.22
C ALA A 104 16.38 14.20 11.17
N PRO A 105 17.50 14.19 10.43
CA PRO A 105 17.75 13.13 9.45
C PRO A 105 17.56 11.80 10.16
N ALA A 106 16.76 10.92 9.55
CA ALA A 106 16.48 9.62 10.13
C ALA A 106 17.81 8.95 10.50
N PRO A 107 17.94 8.36 11.70
CA PRO A 107 19.19 7.78 12.14
C PRO A 107 19.69 6.82 11.05
N PRO A 108 21.00 6.84 10.72
CA PRO A 108 21.55 5.98 9.69
C PRO A 108 21.11 4.55 9.96
N ARG A 109 20.34 3.97 9.02
CA ARG A 109 19.84 2.60 9.16
C ARG A 109 21.06 1.69 9.28
N PRO A 110 21.14 0.78 10.27
CA PRO A 110 22.34 -0.02 10.50
C PRO A 110 22.75 -0.74 9.22
N HIS A 111 23.96 -0.44 8.76
CA HIS A 111 24.57 -1.03 7.57
C HIS A 111 25.48 -2.16 8.02
N SER A 112 25.22 -3.36 7.51
CA SER A 112 26.10 -4.51 7.58
C SER A 112 26.30 -5.04 6.17
N PHE A 113 27.39 -5.78 5.94
CA PHE A 113 27.55 -6.57 4.72
C PHE A 113 26.30 -7.42 4.40
N TRP A 114 25.69 -8.00 5.44
CA TRP A 114 24.53 -8.88 5.31
C TRP A 114 23.20 -8.16 5.10
N ARG A 115 23.10 -6.89 5.48
CA ARG A 115 21.86 -6.11 5.43
C ARG A 115 22.14 -4.62 5.32
N GLY A 116 21.55 -3.98 4.33
CA GLY A 116 21.68 -2.54 4.19
C GLY A 116 20.62 -1.95 3.29
N THR A 117 20.65 -0.63 3.21
CA THR A 117 19.76 0.14 2.36
C THR A 117 20.53 1.34 1.83
N ARG A 118 20.43 1.60 0.53
CA ARG A 118 21.12 2.70 -0.14
C ARG A 118 20.16 3.42 -1.10
N PRO A 119 19.94 4.73 -0.96
CA PRO A 119 19.21 5.49 -1.96
C PRO A 119 19.97 5.41 -3.29
N MET A 120 19.26 5.13 -4.38
CA MET A 120 19.85 4.99 -5.71
C MET A 120 19.78 6.28 -6.52
N VAL A 121 18.88 7.18 -6.13
CA VAL A 121 18.54 8.39 -6.87
C VAL A 121 18.60 9.58 -5.92
N ALA A 122 19.18 10.68 -6.37
CA ALA A 122 19.25 11.93 -5.58
C ALA A 122 17.88 12.58 -5.40
N ASP A 123 17.02 12.49 -6.43
CA ASP A 123 15.65 12.98 -6.42
C ASP A 123 14.70 11.93 -7.02
N ALA A 124 14.04 11.20 -6.12
CA ALA A 124 13.10 10.14 -6.47
C ALA A 124 11.83 10.69 -7.14
N GLU A 125 11.36 11.88 -6.73
CA GLU A 125 10.18 12.52 -7.29
C GLU A 125 10.45 12.99 -8.71
N ALA A 126 11.53 13.70 -8.97
CA ALA A 126 11.86 14.16 -10.32
C ALA A 126 12.05 12.99 -11.29
N THR A 127 12.66 11.89 -10.82
CA THR A 127 12.89 10.69 -11.63
C THR A 127 11.58 9.99 -11.97
N THR A 128 10.72 9.77 -10.98
CA THR A 128 9.40 9.17 -11.22
C THR A 128 8.47 10.07 -12.01
N ALA A 129 8.53 11.39 -11.85
CA ALA A 129 7.79 12.35 -12.65
C ALA A 129 8.24 12.33 -14.13
N ARG A 130 9.54 12.20 -14.41
CA ARG A 130 10.05 12.03 -15.77
C ARG A 130 9.54 10.73 -16.39
N LEU A 131 9.64 9.62 -15.67
CA LEU A 131 9.13 8.32 -16.12
C LEU A 131 7.61 8.35 -16.34
N HIS A 132 6.86 8.93 -15.40
CA HIS A 132 5.42 9.11 -15.50
C HIS A 132 5.04 9.91 -16.73
N ARG A 133 5.72 11.03 -17.01
CA ARG A 133 5.45 11.85 -18.20
C ARG A 133 5.66 11.06 -19.49
N THR A 134 6.73 10.27 -19.57
CA THR A 134 7.01 9.43 -20.74
C THR A 134 6.01 8.28 -20.88
N LEU A 135 5.61 7.66 -19.77
CA LEU A 135 4.70 6.51 -19.74
C LEU A 135 3.22 6.90 -19.68
N ARG A 136 2.89 8.18 -19.50
CA ARG A 136 1.52 8.71 -19.43
C ARG A 136 0.60 8.20 -20.54
N PRO A 137 0.99 8.17 -21.83
CA PRO A 137 0.11 7.63 -22.88
C PRO A 137 -0.20 6.14 -22.66
N LEU A 138 0.77 5.36 -22.18
CA LEU A 138 0.57 3.94 -21.88
C LEU A 138 -0.38 3.76 -20.68
N LEU A 139 -0.39 4.67 -19.72
CA LEU A 139 -1.28 4.61 -18.55
C LEU A 139 -2.75 4.95 -18.86
N HIS A 140 -3.08 5.33 -20.10
CA HIS A 140 -4.45 5.65 -20.48
C HIS A 140 -5.34 4.40 -20.46
N SER A 141 -6.60 4.53 -20.01
CA SER A 141 -7.55 3.41 -19.89
C SER A 141 -7.75 2.65 -21.20
N ALA A 142 -7.76 3.37 -22.33
CA ALA A 142 -7.85 2.79 -23.67
C ALA A 142 -6.71 1.80 -24.01
N VAL A 143 -5.53 1.97 -23.41
CA VAL A 143 -4.38 1.05 -23.58
C VAL A 143 -4.40 -0.01 -22.47
N GLN A 144 -4.74 0.38 -21.25
CA GLN A 144 -4.73 -0.52 -20.09
C GLN A 144 -5.81 -1.59 -20.15
N LEU A 145 -6.99 -1.31 -20.70
CA LEU A 145 -8.07 -2.30 -20.82
C LEU A 145 -7.71 -3.46 -21.77
N PRO A 146 -7.20 -3.23 -23.00
CA PRO A 146 -6.68 -4.29 -23.86
C PRO A 146 -5.53 -5.08 -23.23
N LEU A 147 -4.58 -4.39 -22.55
CA LEU A 147 -3.47 -5.06 -21.88
C LEU A 147 -3.95 -5.96 -20.75
N LEU A 148 -4.90 -5.49 -19.94
CA LEU A 148 -5.52 -6.30 -18.91
C LEU A 148 -6.26 -7.51 -19.50
N ALA A 149 -6.99 -7.34 -20.60
CA ALA A 149 -7.62 -8.44 -21.32
C ALA A 149 -6.58 -9.45 -21.83
N ALA A 150 -5.45 -8.98 -22.38
CA ALA A 150 -4.35 -9.83 -22.83
C ALA A 150 -3.73 -10.63 -21.67
N VAL A 151 -3.61 -10.04 -20.48
CA VAL A 151 -3.17 -10.75 -19.26
C VAL A 151 -4.15 -11.87 -18.90
N PHE A 152 -5.46 -11.61 -18.91
CA PHE A 152 -6.44 -12.66 -18.63
C PHE A 152 -6.45 -13.77 -19.68
N VAL A 153 -6.29 -13.44 -20.97
CA VAL A 153 -6.12 -14.42 -22.04
C VAL A 153 -4.87 -15.25 -21.80
N LEU A 154 -3.72 -14.61 -21.50
CA LEU A 154 -2.48 -15.33 -21.18
C LEU A 154 -2.69 -16.28 -20.01
N LEU A 155 -3.28 -15.82 -18.90
CA LEU A 155 -3.55 -16.68 -17.74
C LEU A 155 -4.42 -17.90 -18.10
N GLY A 156 -5.46 -17.71 -18.91
CA GLY A 156 -6.29 -18.81 -19.41
C GLY A 156 -5.50 -19.79 -20.27
N LEU A 157 -4.63 -19.29 -21.15
CA LEU A 157 -3.76 -20.10 -22.01
C LEU A 157 -2.70 -20.87 -21.20
N LEU A 158 -2.12 -20.24 -20.18
CA LEU A 158 -1.16 -20.89 -19.28
C LEU A 158 -1.84 -21.98 -18.44
N ALA A 159 -3.06 -21.75 -17.96
CA ALA A 159 -3.85 -22.77 -17.27
C ALA A 159 -4.18 -23.95 -18.19
N TRP A 160 -4.59 -23.67 -19.44
CA TRP A 160 -4.88 -24.70 -20.44
C TRP A 160 -3.67 -25.56 -20.81
N ARG A 161 -2.48 -24.96 -20.88
CA ARG A 161 -1.22 -25.66 -21.20
C ARG A 161 -0.36 -25.96 -19.96
N SER A 162 -0.98 -26.03 -18.79
CA SER A 162 -0.28 -26.20 -17.51
C SER A 162 0.65 -27.41 -17.48
N GLY A 163 0.23 -28.57 -18.00
CA GLY A 163 1.09 -29.77 -18.07
C GLY A 163 2.42 -29.52 -18.81
N ALA A 164 2.35 -29.08 -20.06
CA ALA A 164 3.53 -28.79 -20.87
C ALA A 164 4.43 -27.67 -20.29
N LEU A 165 3.82 -26.71 -19.58
CA LEU A 165 4.56 -25.64 -18.90
C LEU A 165 5.28 -26.16 -17.65
N LEU A 166 4.64 -27.05 -16.88
CA LEU A 166 5.26 -27.69 -15.72
C LEU A 166 6.40 -28.61 -16.14
N ASP A 167 6.23 -29.40 -17.19
CA ASP A 167 7.28 -30.27 -17.74
C ASP A 167 8.49 -29.46 -18.19
N GLY A 168 8.28 -28.39 -18.97
CA GLY A 168 9.36 -27.50 -19.41
C GLY A 168 10.04 -26.76 -18.26
N THR A 169 9.29 -26.44 -17.20
CA THR A 169 9.83 -25.83 -15.97
C THR A 169 10.64 -26.85 -15.16
N ALA A 170 10.23 -28.12 -15.12
CA ALA A 170 11.00 -29.19 -14.48
C ALA A 170 12.33 -29.42 -15.22
N GLU A 171 12.30 -29.42 -16.54
CA GLU A 171 13.52 -29.53 -17.36
C GLU A 171 14.51 -28.37 -17.11
N LEU A 172 14.00 -27.17 -16.84
CA LEU A 172 14.82 -25.99 -16.55
C LEU A 172 15.72 -26.20 -15.32
N VAL A 173 15.28 -26.99 -14.34
CA VAL A 173 16.06 -27.29 -13.13
C VAL A 173 17.38 -27.98 -13.47
N GLY A 174 17.41 -28.81 -14.52
CA GLY A 174 18.62 -29.47 -15.01
C GLY A 174 19.54 -28.54 -15.81
N ARG A 175 19.16 -27.29 -16.08
CA ARG A 175 19.87 -26.35 -16.97
C ARG A 175 20.33 -25.11 -16.20
N PRO A 176 21.49 -25.15 -15.50
CA PRO A 176 21.88 -24.14 -14.52
C PRO A 176 22.02 -22.71 -15.08
N PHE A 177 22.57 -22.56 -16.30
CA PHE A 177 22.70 -21.24 -16.94
C PHE A 177 21.35 -20.65 -17.34
N ALA A 178 20.45 -21.47 -17.87
CA ALA A 178 19.09 -21.04 -18.20
C ALA A 178 18.31 -20.68 -16.93
N LEU A 179 18.43 -21.48 -15.87
CA LEU A 179 17.84 -21.22 -14.56
C LEU A 179 18.33 -19.89 -13.97
N MET A 180 19.64 -19.60 -14.07
CA MET A 180 20.21 -18.31 -13.67
C MET A 180 19.60 -17.15 -14.45
N GLY A 181 19.41 -17.30 -15.77
CA GLY A 181 18.75 -16.31 -16.61
C GLY A 181 17.31 -16.03 -16.18
N VAL A 182 16.54 -17.08 -15.89
CA VAL A 182 15.17 -16.96 -15.35
C VAL A 182 15.18 -16.28 -13.98
N ALA A 183 16.07 -16.69 -13.08
CA ALA A 183 16.21 -16.08 -11.76
C ALA A 183 16.56 -14.57 -11.84
N LEU A 184 17.46 -14.19 -12.74
CA LEU A 184 17.83 -12.80 -12.99
C LEU A 184 16.65 -11.99 -13.55
N PHE A 185 15.88 -12.56 -14.47
CA PHE A 185 14.66 -11.93 -14.99
C PHE A 185 13.63 -11.71 -13.88
N LEU A 186 13.35 -12.74 -13.06
CA LEU A 186 12.41 -12.63 -11.95
C LEU A 186 12.86 -11.59 -10.94
N TRP A 187 14.15 -11.57 -10.62
CA TRP A 187 14.76 -10.55 -9.76
C TRP A 187 14.56 -9.13 -10.32
N ALA A 188 14.84 -8.93 -11.62
CA ALA A 188 14.63 -7.66 -12.30
C ALA A 188 13.14 -7.27 -12.36
N SER A 189 12.22 -8.24 -12.52
CA SER A 189 10.79 -7.95 -12.49
C SER A 189 10.34 -7.38 -11.15
N ILE A 190 10.93 -7.83 -10.02
CA ILE A 190 10.61 -7.26 -8.69
C ILE A 190 11.09 -5.81 -8.56
N THR A 191 12.22 -5.45 -9.17
CA THR A 191 12.65 -4.04 -9.15
C THR A 191 11.72 -3.15 -9.97
N LEU A 192 11.28 -3.64 -11.14
CA LEU A 192 10.29 -2.97 -11.96
C LEU A 192 8.92 -2.88 -11.26
N HIS A 193 8.51 -3.92 -10.54
CA HIS A 193 7.28 -3.97 -9.74
C HIS A 193 7.20 -2.82 -8.74
N GLU A 194 8.28 -2.57 -8.00
CA GLU A 194 8.35 -1.50 -7.00
C GLU A 194 8.33 -0.11 -7.67
N LEU A 195 8.97 0.03 -8.84
CA LEU A 195 8.87 1.23 -9.65
C LEU A 195 7.45 1.47 -10.18
N ALA A 196 6.71 0.40 -10.50
CA ALA A 196 5.31 0.47 -10.96
C ALA A 196 4.41 1.14 -9.91
N HIS A 197 4.58 0.80 -8.63
CA HIS A 197 3.84 1.46 -7.54
C HIS A 197 4.15 2.95 -7.50
N GLY A 198 5.42 3.35 -7.67
CA GLY A 198 5.83 4.75 -7.70
C GLY A 198 5.19 5.52 -8.86
N ILE A 199 5.24 4.97 -10.07
CA ILE A 199 4.65 5.59 -11.26
C ILE A 199 3.12 5.68 -11.14
N ALA A 200 2.48 4.61 -10.66
CA ALA A 200 1.04 4.60 -10.42
C ALA A 200 0.64 5.61 -9.35
N ALA A 201 1.42 5.73 -8.27
CA ALA A 201 1.19 6.75 -7.24
C ALA A 201 1.27 8.14 -7.84
N GLN A 202 2.33 8.48 -8.59
CA GLN A 202 2.48 9.77 -9.26
C GLN A 202 1.28 10.11 -10.16
N HIS A 203 0.73 9.12 -10.87
CA HIS A 203 -0.44 9.31 -11.74
C HIS A 203 -1.70 9.78 -11.00
N TYR A 204 -1.89 9.35 -9.76
CA TYR A 204 -3.03 9.75 -8.92
C TYR A 204 -2.70 10.90 -7.96
N GLY A 205 -1.56 11.60 -8.14
CA GLY A 205 -1.13 12.70 -7.27
C GLY A 205 -0.36 12.25 -6.02
N GLY A 206 0.17 11.03 -6.06
CA GLY A 206 1.08 10.49 -5.05
C GLY A 206 2.46 11.17 -5.11
N HIS A 207 3.16 11.20 -3.98
CA HIS A 207 4.51 11.75 -3.87
C HIS A 207 5.48 10.62 -3.51
N VAL A 208 6.48 10.42 -4.36
CA VAL A 208 7.50 9.38 -4.21
C VAL A 208 8.69 9.96 -3.46
N ALA A 209 8.91 9.47 -2.24
CA ALA A 209 9.90 10.03 -1.32
C ALA A 209 11.30 9.51 -1.59
N GLU A 210 11.42 8.21 -1.86
CA GLU A 210 12.71 7.56 -1.95
C GLU A 210 12.64 6.36 -2.89
N ILE A 211 13.59 6.28 -3.81
CA ILE A 211 13.91 5.07 -4.57
C ILE A 211 15.29 4.62 -4.16
N GLY A 212 15.39 3.40 -3.65
CA GLY A 212 16.64 2.84 -3.19
C GLY A 212 16.74 1.34 -3.37
N LEU A 213 17.93 0.83 -3.10
CA LEU A 213 18.22 -0.59 -3.05
C LEU A 213 18.27 -1.03 -1.60
N ARG A 214 17.48 -2.05 -1.24
CA ARG A 214 17.54 -2.74 0.04
C ARG A 214 18.06 -4.14 -0.19
N TRP A 215 19.15 -4.52 0.49
CA TRP A 215 19.65 -5.88 0.40
C TRP A 215 19.60 -6.58 1.75
N ARG A 216 19.31 -7.86 1.67
CA ARG A 216 19.47 -8.86 2.72
C ARG A 216 20.02 -10.10 2.04
N PHE A 217 21.33 -10.29 2.15
CA PHE A 217 22.04 -11.33 1.38
C PHE A 217 21.36 -12.70 1.57
N PRO A 218 21.12 -13.46 0.49
CA PRO A 218 21.65 -13.27 -0.88
C PRO A 218 20.83 -12.36 -1.80
N ALA A 219 19.72 -11.75 -1.35
CA ALA A 219 18.83 -10.97 -2.20
C ALA A 219 19.00 -9.45 -2.03
N ALA A 220 18.99 -8.71 -3.14
CA ALA A 220 18.87 -7.25 -3.18
C ALA A 220 17.56 -6.87 -3.87
N LEU A 221 16.83 -5.87 -3.42
CA LEU A 221 15.53 -5.48 -3.98
C LEU A 221 15.46 -3.97 -4.02
N LEU A 222 15.03 -3.43 -5.16
CA LEU A 222 14.67 -2.02 -5.24
C LEU A 222 13.42 -1.80 -4.39
N TYR A 223 13.33 -0.68 -3.67
CA TYR A 223 12.11 -0.27 -2.99
C TYR A 223 11.75 1.14 -3.44
N CYS A 224 10.45 1.39 -3.55
CA CYS A 224 9.90 2.70 -3.85
C CYS A 224 8.97 3.11 -2.71
N THR A 225 9.35 4.14 -1.95
CA THR A 225 8.54 4.61 -0.83
C THR A 225 7.60 5.71 -1.31
N VAL A 226 6.29 5.49 -1.18
CA VAL A 226 5.24 6.48 -1.46
C VAL A 226 4.69 6.99 -0.14
N ASP A 227 4.90 8.27 0.14
CA ASP A 227 4.61 8.80 1.47
C ASP A 227 3.12 9.09 1.71
N ASN A 228 2.40 9.47 0.66
CA ASN A 228 1.05 10.03 0.80
C ASN A 228 -0.07 9.05 0.41
N TYR A 229 0.22 7.75 0.29
CA TYR A 229 -0.74 6.76 -0.22
C TYR A 229 -2.06 6.72 0.58
N LEU A 230 -2.00 6.95 1.90
CA LEU A 230 -3.19 7.01 2.78
C LEU A 230 -4.05 8.25 2.56
N PHE A 231 -3.47 9.34 2.04
CA PHE A 231 -4.12 10.63 1.85
C PHE A 231 -4.77 10.78 0.47
N LEU A 232 -4.47 9.87 -0.47
CA LEU A 232 -5.03 9.93 -1.81
C LEU A 232 -6.58 9.86 -1.79
N PRO A 233 -7.26 10.69 -2.58
CA PRO A 233 -8.71 10.67 -2.68
C PRO A 233 -9.19 9.45 -3.50
N GLY A 234 -10.19 8.75 -2.96
CA GLY A 234 -10.85 7.65 -3.67
C GLY A 234 -10.23 6.26 -3.44
N ARG A 235 -11.11 5.26 -3.29
CA ARG A 235 -10.69 3.86 -3.09
C ARG A 235 -10.08 3.24 -4.34
N ARG A 236 -10.58 3.61 -5.53
CA ARG A 236 -10.11 3.07 -6.81
C ARG A 236 -8.63 3.37 -7.05
N ALA A 237 -8.20 4.62 -6.84
CA ALA A 237 -6.80 5.02 -6.97
C ALA A 237 -5.89 4.17 -6.07
N LYS A 238 -6.26 4.00 -4.79
CA LYS A 238 -5.50 3.19 -3.83
C LYS A 238 -5.40 1.73 -4.24
N LEU A 239 -6.48 1.15 -4.76
CA LEU A 239 -6.49 -0.23 -5.24
C LEU A 239 -5.62 -0.40 -6.49
N VAL A 240 -5.68 0.54 -7.44
CA VAL A 240 -4.85 0.51 -8.64
C VAL A 240 -3.38 0.63 -8.27
N ILE A 241 -3.02 1.56 -7.38
CA ILE A 241 -1.63 1.72 -6.92
C ILE A 241 -1.15 0.45 -6.23
N ALA A 242 -1.94 -0.11 -5.31
CA ALA A 242 -1.57 -1.32 -4.60
C ALA A 242 -1.48 -2.55 -5.53
N GLY A 243 -2.26 -2.62 -6.61
CA GLY A 243 -2.17 -3.70 -7.60
C GLY A 243 -1.15 -3.47 -8.74
N ALA A 244 -0.57 -2.27 -8.85
CA ALA A 244 0.24 -1.87 -10.00
C ALA A 244 1.48 -2.76 -10.22
N GLY A 245 2.15 -3.15 -9.13
CA GLY A 245 3.32 -4.01 -9.19
C GLY A 245 3.00 -5.41 -9.74
N ALA A 246 1.99 -6.08 -9.16
CA ALA A 246 1.56 -7.40 -9.63
C ALA A 246 1.06 -7.37 -11.08
N TYR A 247 0.35 -6.30 -11.45
CA TYR A 247 -0.08 -6.08 -12.83
C TYR A 247 1.11 -5.89 -13.79
N LEU A 248 2.13 -5.10 -13.43
CA LEU A 248 3.32 -4.96 -14.26
C LEU A 248 4.06 -6.30 -14.43
N ASN A 249 4.19 -7.08 -13.36
CA ASN A 249 4.82 -8.40 -13.47
C ASN A 249 4.08 -9.29 -14.47
N MET A 250 2.75 -9.27 -14.49
CA MET A 250 1.94 -9.98 -15.49
C MET A 250 2.18 -9.46 -16.90
N LEU A 251 2.26 -8.14 -17.09
CA LEU A 251 2.54 -7.55 -18.40
C LEU A 251 3.90 -7.96 -18.95
N LEU A 252 4.91 -8.05 -18.08
CA LEU A 252 6.25 -8.50 -18.47
C LEU A 252 6.26 -9.94 -19.02
N LEU A 253 5.27 -10.77 -18.67
CA LEU A 253 5.15 -12.15 -19.17
C LEU A 253 4.50 -12.26 -20.55
N LEU A 254 3.74 -11.24 -21.00
CA LEU A 254 3.05 -11.24 -22.30
C LEU A 254 3.97 -11.58 -23.47
N PRO A 255 5.13 -10.92 -23.69
CA PRO A 255 6.01 -11.24 -24.80
C PRO A 255 6.56 -12.67 -24.74
N PHE A 256 6.88 -13.17 -23.54
CA PHE A 256 7.35 -14.55 -23.35
C PHE A 256 6.23 -15.56 -23.61
N GLY A 257 4.99 -15.22 -23.29
CA GLY A 257 3.82 -16.04 -23.58
C GLY A 257 3.65 -16.19 -25.08
N VAL A 258 3.60 -15.07 -25.80
CA VAL A 258 3.54 -15.06 -27.27
C VAL A 258 4.68 -15.88 -27.86
N TRP A 259 5.92 -15.67 -27.41
CA TRP A 259 7.07 -16.40 -27.91
C TRP A 259 6.96 -17.91 -27.66
N TRP A 260 6.58 -18.34 -26.46
CA TRP A 260 6.41 -19.75 -26.12
C TRP A 260 5.34 -20.45 -26.99
N PHE A 261 4.25 -19.75 -27.32
CA PHE A 261 3.20 -20.29 -28.19
C PHE A 261 3.61 -20.37 -29.67
N LEU A 262 4.57 -19.56 -30.10
CA LEU A 262 5.09 -19.58 -31.48
C LEU A 262 6.19 -20.63 -31.69
N LEU A 263 6.81 -21.13 -30.62
CA LEU A 263 7.87 -22.13 -30.71
C LEU A 263 7.30 -23.54 -30.93
N SER A 264 8.06 -24.35 -31.69
CA SER A 264 7.86 -25.79 -31.79
C SER A 264 8.04 -26.48 -30.44
N ALA A 265 7.48 -27.69 -30.28
CA ALA A 265 7.58 -28.45 -29.03
C ALA A 265 9.03 -28.77 -28.66
N ASP A 266 9.89 -29.01 -29.65
CA ASP A 266 11.28 -29.46 -29.47
C ASP A 266 12.30 -28.31 -29.35
N ALA A 267 11.84 -27.06 -29.36
CA ALA A 267 12.73 -25.90 -29.33
C ALA A 267 13.47 -25.81 -27.97
N PRO A 268 14.81 -25.64 -27.96
CA PRO A 268 15.58 -25.61 -26.71
C PRO A 268 15.22 -24.42 -25.81
N GLU A 269 14.70 -23.33 -26.37
CA GLU A 269 14.24 -22.13 -25.64
C GLU A 269 12.90 -22.35 -24.92
N ARG A 270 12.17 -23.44 -25.23
CA ARG A 270 10.84 -23.70 -24.67
C ARG A 270 10.87 -23.89 -23.16
N SER A 271 11.88 -24.58 -22.64
CA SER A 271 12.08 -24.83 -21.19
C SER A 271 12.31 -23.54 -20.39
N PRO A 272 13.29 -22.67 -20.70
CA PRO A 272 13.46 -21.41 -19.97
C PRO A 272 12.25 -20.48 -20.07
N LEU A 273 11.57 -20.42 -21.23
CA LEU A 273 10.34 -19.66 -21.39
C LEU A 273 9.20 -20.20 -20.52
N ALA A 274 9.05 -21.53 -20.44
CA ALA A 274 8.10 -22.16 -19.54
C ALA A 274 8.38 -21.78 -18.08
N GLY A 275 9.65 -21.81 -17.66
CA GLY A 275 10.04 -21.38 -16.32
C GLY A 275 9.75 -19.90 -16.04
N VAL A 276 10.03 -18.99 -16.98
CA VAL A 276 9.65 -17.57 -16.86
C VAL A 276 8.13 -17.42 -16.68
N LEU A 277 7.34 -18.14 -17.49
CA LEU A 277 5.89 -18.07 -17.45
C LEU A 277 5.31 -18.62 -16.15
N VAL A 278 5.74 -19.82 -15.73
CA VAL A 278 5.23 -20.47 -14.51
C VAL A 278 5.68 -19.73 -13.27
N LEU A 279 7.00 -19.56 -13.08
CA LEU A 279 7.55 -18.94 -11.88
C LEU A 279 7.18 -17.45 -11.81
N GLY A 280 7.17 -16.75 -12.94
CA GLY A 280 6.73 -15.36 -13.02
C GLY A 280 5.25 -15.20 -12.70
N THR A 281 4.40 -16.12 -13.18
CA THR A 281 2.97 -16.12 -12.84
C THR A 281 2.76 -16.34 -11.35
N ILE A 282 3.44 -17.33 -10.77
CA ILE A 282 3.40 -17.62 -9.33
C ILE A 282 3.86 -16.39 -8.53
N GLN A 283 4.98 -15.76 -8.90
CA GLN A 283 5.52 -14.59 -8.20
C GLN A 283 4.52 -13.42 -8.21
N ALA A 284 3.93 -13.12 -9.36
CA ALA A 284 3.00 -12.02 -9.51
C ALA A 284 1.66 -12.28 -8.80
N LEU A 285 1.07 -13.48 -8.94
CA LEU A 285 -0.18 -13.84 -8.25
C LEU A 285 0.01 -13.95 -6.73
N SER A 286 1.18 -14.42 -6.29
CA SER A 286 1.52 -14.48 -4.87
C SER A 286 1.53 -13.09 -4.24
N ASN A 287 1.95 -12.04 -4.95
CA ASN A 287 1.87 -10.67 -4.43
C ASN A 287 0.42 -10.19 -4.22
N LEU A 288 -0.57 -10.76 -4.93
CA LEU A 288 -1.99 -10.44 -4.75
C LEU A 288 -2.66 -11.19 -3.59
N VAL A 289 -1.93 -12.10 -2.93
CA VAL A 289 -2.43 -12.83 -1.77
C VAL A 289 -2.65 -11.84 -0.61
N PRO A 290 -3.80 -11.88 0.09
CA PRO A 290 -4.15 -10.92 1.14
C PRO A 290 -3.43 -11.18 2.47
N LEU A 291 -2.11 -11.40 2.44
CA LEU A 291 -1.26 -11.64 3.61
C LEU A 291 -0.14 -10.59 3.70
N PRO A 292 0.21 -10.08 4.89
CA PRO A 292 1.33 -9.14 5.03
C PRO A 292 2.66 -9.83 4.69
N PRO A 293 3.63 -9.15 4.05
CA PRO A 293 3.64 -7.73 3.64
C PRO A 293 3.20 -7.47 2.19
N LEU A 294 2.49 -8.43 1.58
CA LEU A 294 2.17 -8.47 0.14
C LEU A 294 1.17 -7.37 -0.27
N ASP A 295 1.12 -7.09 -1.56
CA ASP A 295 0.23 -6.06 -2.13
C ASP A 295 -1.25 -6.36 -1.94
N GLY A 296 -1.65 -7.63 -2.03
CA GLY A 296 -3.02 -8.07 -1.78
C GLY A 296 -3.52 -7.68 -0.39
N TYR A 297 -2.63 -7.69 0.61
CA TYR A 297 -2.95 -7.22 1.96
C TYR A 297 -3.21 -5.70 1.99
N ARG A 298 -2.39 -4.91 1.27
CA ARG A 298 -2.57 -3.45 1.15
C ARG A 298 -3.88 -3.14 0.41
N MET A 299 -4.16 -3.84 -0.69
CA MET A 299 -5.42 -3.75 -1.44
C MET A 299 -6.61 -4.04 -0.53
N LEU A 300 -6.57 -5.13 0.23
CA LEU A 300 -7.64 -5.49 1.15
C LEU A 300 -7.85 -4.42 2.24
N GLY A 301 -6.76 -3.92 2.85
CA GLY A 301 -6.81 -2.83 3.82
C GLY A 301 -7.51 -1.59 3.26
N HIS A 302 -7.17 -1.18 2.03
CA HIS A 302 -7.82 -0.07 1.35
C HIS A 302 -9.29 -0.35 0.98
N ALA A 303 -9.62 -1.58 0.58
CA ALA A 303 -10.99 -1.98 0.24
C ALA A 303 -11.92 -1.88 1.46
N VAL A 304 -11.46 -2.36 2.63
CA VAL A 304 -12.24 -2.30 3.88
C VAL A 304 -12.10 -0.96 4.60
N GLY A 305 -11.16 -0.11 4.19
CA GLY A 305 -10.85 1.18 4.80
C GLY A 305 -10.22 1.05 6.17
N ALA A 306 -9.37 0.03 6.37
CA ALA A 306 -8.63 -0.19 7.61
C ALA A 306 -7.15 0.09 7.40
N ASP A 307 -6.53 0.65 8.42
CA ASP A 307 -5.08 0.78 8.50
C ASP A 307 -4.54 -0.26 9.50
N HIS A 308 -3.35 -0.81 9.25
CA HIS A 308 -2.74 -1.86 10.09
C HIS A 308 -3.67 -3.07 10.39
N LEU A 309 -4.42 -3.54 9.38
CA LEU A 309 -5.43 -4.61 9.51
C LEU A 309 -4.94 -5.88 10.25
N ALA A 310 -3.75 -6.40 9.95
CA ALA A 310 -3.23 -7.61 10.57
C ALA A 310 -2.84 -7.41 12.05
N PRO A 311 -2.04 -6.40 12.43
CA PRO A 311 -1.81 -6.06 13.83
C PRO A 311 -3.10 -5.85 14.63
N GLU A 312 -4.05 -5.07 14.10
CA GLU A 312 -5.33 -4.81 14.78
C GLU A 312 -6.18 -6.07 14.93
N THR A 313 -6.17 -6.96 13.93
CA THR A 313 -6.84 -8.27 14.03
C THR A 313 -6.21 -9.14 15.12
N ARG A 314 -4.88 -9.16 15.24
CA ARG A 314 -4.19 -9.91 16.31
C ARG A 314 -4.59 -9.39 17.69
N THR A 315 -4.62 -8.07 17.87
CA THR A 315 -5.09 -7.43 19.11
C THR A 315 -6.54 -7.82 19.39
N TYR A 316 -7.41 -7.76 18.39
CA TYR A 316 -8.82 -8.17 18.50
C TYR A 316 -8.98 -9.64 18.93
N LEU A 317 -8.21 -10.55 18.33
CA LEU A 317 -8.23 -11.97 18.68
C LEU A 317 -7.69 -12.21 20.10
N ALA A 318 -6.60 -11.53 20.48
CA ALA A 318 -6.05 -11.62 21.82
C ALA A 318 -7.07 -11.16 22.88
N LEU A 319 -7.85 -10.11 22.59
CA LEU A 319 -8.96 -9.68 23.46
C LEU A 319 -10.08 -10.72 23.52
N ARG A 320 -10.45 -11.36 22.40
CA ARG A 320 -11.45 -12.45 22.41
C ARG A 320 -11.03 -13.65 23.25
N LEU A 321 -9.75 -13.96 23.33
CA LEU A 321 -9.23 -15.06 24.13
C LEU A 321 -9.21 -14.73 25.63
N ARG A 322 -9.17 -13.44 26.00
CA ARG A 322 -9.20 -12.96 27.39
C ARG A 322 -10.66 -12.82 27.83
N ARG A 323 -11.18 -13.77 28.62
CA ARG A 323 -12.59 -13.88 29.07
C ARG A 323 -13.25 -12.55 29.54
N ALA A 324 -13.32 -12.29 30.86
CA ALA A 324 -14.07 -11.16 31.39
C ALA A 324 -13.44 -9.80 31.01
N ALA A 325 -12.11 -9.68 31.13
CA ALA A 325 -11.38 -8.45 30.82
C ALA A 325 -11.41 -8.08 29.32
N GLY A 326 -11.54 -9.05 28.41
CA GLY A 326 -11.66 -8.78 26.97
C GLY A 326 -13.08 -8.41 26.56
N ALA A 327 -14.10 -8.91 27.27
CA ALA A 327 -15.51 -8.64 26.95
C ALA A 327 -15.85 -7.14 27.03
N GLU A 328 -15.36 -6.44 28.06
CA GLU A 328 -15.53 -4.99 28.19
C GLU A 328 -14.83 -4.23 27.06
N ALA A 329 -13.59 -4.60 26.73
CA ALA A 329 -12.84 -3.97 25.64
C ALA A 329 -13.50 -4.24 24.28
N LEU A 330 -14.06 -5.43 24.07
CA LEU A 330 -14.80 -5.81 22.87
C LEU A 330 -16.11 -5.04 22.74
N ALA A 331 -16.77 -4.68 23.84
CA ALA A 331 -17.99 -3.86 23.82
C ALA A 331 -17.77 -2.54 23.06
N GLY A 332 -16.57 -1.95 23.16
CA GLY A 332 -16.19 -0.74 22.42
C GLY A 332 -15.99 -0.92 20.91
N TYR A 333 -15.91 -2.14 20.38
CA TYR A 333 -15.76 -2.37 18.93
C TYR A 333 -17.09 -2.26 18.20
N PRO A 334 -17.21 -1.41 17.16
CA PRO A 334 -18.42 -1.35 16.33
C PRO A 334 -18.62 -2.66 15.55
N VAL A 335 -19.87 -2.97 15.22
CA VAL A 335 -20.26 -4.22 14.51
C VAL A 335 -19.45 -4.42 13.24
N ARG A 336 -19.24 -3.35 12.46
CA ARG A 336 -18.44 -3.38 11.24
C ARG A 336 -16.99 -3.82 11.51
N ALA A 337 -16.35 -3.30 12.56
CA ALA A 337 -14.98 -3.65 12.91
C ALA A 337 -14.86 -5.12 13.33
N ARG A 338 -15.79 -5.59 14.18
CA ARG A 338 -15.84 -7.01 14.59
C ARG A 338 -15.97 -7.94 13.38
N ARG A 339 -16.85 -7.59 12.42
CA ARG A 339 -17.02 -8.37 11.18
C ARG A 339 -15.74 -8.39 10.35
N ILE A 340 -15.11 -7.24 10.11
CA ILE A 340 -13.88 -7.14 9.32
C ILE A 340 -12.75 -7.97 9.95
N TYR A 341 -12.48 -7.81 11.25
CA TYR A 341 -11.40 -8.52 11.92
C TYR A 341 -11.67 -10.02 12.03
N THR A 342 -12.90 -10.44 12.30
CA THR A 342 -13.26 -11.87 12.33
C THR A 342 -13.17 -12.49 10.93
N ALA A 343 -13.69 -11.82 9.90
CA ALA A 343 -13.62 -12.30 8.52
C ALA A 343 -12.18 -12.40 8.03
N TYR A 344 -11.34 -11.40 8.32
CA TYR A 344 -9.93 -11.43 7.98
C TYR A 344 -9.17 -12.53 8.73
N ALA A 345 -9.42 -12.72 10.03
CA ALA A 345 -8.83 -13.81 10.81
C ALA A 345 -9.17 -15.19 10.22
N LEU A 346 -10.45 -15.47 9.98
CA LEU A 346 -10.90 -16.74 9.42
C LEU A 346 -10.38 -16.93 7.99
N GLY A 347 -10.53 -15.91 7.14
CA GLY A 347 -10.08 -15.97 5.75
C GLY A 347 -8.58 -16.19 5.62
N SER A 348 -7.77 -15.47 6.41
CA SER A 348 -6.31 -15.66 6.44
C SER A 348 -5.91 -17.05 6.96
N ALA A 349 -6.59 -17.58 7.98
CA ALA A 349 -6.32 -18.92 8.49
C ALA A 349 -6.64 -20.00 7.46
N VAL A 350 -7.83 -19.95 6.83
CA VAL A 350 -8.23 -20.88 5.77
C VAL A 350 -7.25 -20.81 4.59
N LEU A 351 -6.90 -19.61 4.15
CA LEU A 351 -5.94 -19.40 3.07
C LEU A 351 -4.57 -19.99 3.38
N VAL A 352 -4.04 -19.78 4.58
CA VAL A 352 -2.76 -20.37 5.00
C VAL A 352 -2.84 -21.90 5.03
N LEU A 353 -3.93 -22.47 5.52
CA LEU A 353 -4.14 -23.92 5.52
C LEU A 353 -4.21 -24.49 4.09
N LEU A 354 -4.90 -23.81 3.18
CA LEU A 354 -4.97 -24.21 1.77
C LEU A 354 -3.61 -24.13 1.07
N LEU A 355 -2.84 -23.06 1.31
CA LEU A 355 -1.48 -22.93 0.77
C LEU A 355 -0.55 -24.02 1.33
N ALA A 356 -0.66 -24.33 2.62
CA ALA A 356 0.11 -25.41 3.25
C ALA A 356 -0.27 -26.77 2.66
N ALA A 357 -1.57 -27.07 2.53
CA ALA A 357 -2.05 -28.30 1.92
C ALA A 357 -1.57 -28.43 0.46
N ALA A 358 -1.72 -27.38 -0.35
CA ALA A 358 -1.25 -27.38 -1.74
C ALA A 358 0.27 -27.60 -1.84
N THR A 359 1.05 -26.97 -0.96
CA THR A 359 2.50 -27.17 -0.91
C THR A 359 2.85 -28.60 -0.52
N ILE A 360 2.17 -29.18 0.48
CA ILE A 360 2.39 -30.57 0.89
C ILE A 360 2.05 -31.53 -0.24
N THR A 361 0.89 -31.37 -0.89
CA THR A 361 0.49 -32.20 -2.04
C THR A 361 1.50 -32.10 -3.18
N PHE A 362 1.98 -30.90 -3.48
CA PHE A 362 3.00 -30.70 -4.52
C PHE A 362 4.33 -31.37 -4.17
N VAL A 363 4.80 -31.26 -2.92
CA VAL A 363 6.03 -31.93 -2.47
C VAL A 363 5.87 -33.45 -2.50
N LEU A 364 4.74 -33.99 -2.05
CA LEU A 364 4.47 -35.42 -2.11
C LEU A 364 4.44 -35.94 -3.55
N HIS A 365 3.90 -35.16 -4.49
CA HIS A 365 3.88 -35.51 -5.91
C HIS A 365 5.26 -35.44 -6.57
N LEU A 366 6.18 -34.62 -6.06
CA LEU A 366 7.56 -34.60 -6.53
C LEU A 366 8.42 -35.73 -5.95
N LEU A 367 8.06 -36.25 -4.79
CA LEU A 367 8.81 -37.30 -4.08
C LEU A 367 8.34 -38.72 -4.39
N GLY A 368 7.13 -38.90 -4.90
CA GLY A 368 6.56 -40.19 -5.31
C GLY A 368 6.34 -40.23 -6.81
#